data_AF-A0A7S8EY96-F1
#
_entry.id   AF-A0A7S8EY96-F1
#
_cell.length_a   1.000
_cell.length_b   1.000
_cell.length_c   1.000
_cell.angle_alpha   90.00
_cell.angle_beta   90.00
_cell.angle_gamma   90.00
#
_symmetry.space_group_name_H-M   'P 1'
#
loop_
_entity.id
_entity.type
_entity.pdbx_description
1 polymer ?
#
loop_
_entity_poly.entity_id
_entity_poly.type
_entity_poly.pdbx_seq_one_letter_code
_entity_poly.pdbx_strand_id
1 'polypeptide(L)'
;MNFSWGPTAKCFDPKSPPITLSGVPAETKKLQFKMVDLDAIDFTHGGGTVVFGGQKSLAYGAFSYRGPCPPQPHTYEISVKALDGNGKTIATAKARKRFP
;
A
#
# COMPACT_ATOMS: atom_id res chain seq x y z
N MET A 1 -9.06 -10.61 -2.94
CA MET A 1 -7.74 -10.21 -3.45
C MET A 1 -6.70 -10.35 -2.36
N ASN A 2 -5.46 -10.60 -2.74
CA ASN A 2 -4.31 -10.65 -1.84
C ASN A 2 -3.22 -9.73 -2.40
N PHE A 3 -2.36 -9.26 -1.51
CA PHE A 3 -1.15 -8.56 -1.91
C PHE A 3 -0.05 -8.76 -0.88
N SER A 4 1.18 -8.58 -1.34
CA SER A 4 2.34 -8.39 -0.48
C SER A 4 3.10 -7.15 -0.93
N TRP A 5 3.84 -6.54 -0.02
CA TRP A 5 4.78 -5.49 -0.36
C TRP A 5 6.20 -5.96 -0.09
N GLY A 6 7.16 -5.46 -0.88
CA GLY A 6 8.57 -5.79 -0.75
C GLY A 6 9.29 -5.00 0.35
N PRO A 7 10.61 -4.79 0.22
CA PRO A 7 11.35 -3.94 1.13
C PRO A 7 11.02 -2.46 0.93
N THR A 8 11.29 -1.67 1.97
CA THR A 8 11.27 -0.19 1.97
C THR A 8 12.55 0.30 2.60
N ALA A 9 13.12 1.42 2.14
CA ALA A 9 14.32 1.97 2.76
C ALA A 9 13.99 2.65 4.09
N LYS A 10 15.01 2.73 4.96
CA LYS A 10 14.88 3.43 6.25
C LYS A 10 14.71 4.93 6.04
N CYS A 11 13.92 5.50 6.93
CA CYS A 11 13.77 6.92 7.19
C CYS A 11 13.27 7.77 6.02
N PHE A 12 11.94 7.91 5.99
CA PHE A 12 11.21 8.82 5.09
C PHE A 12 11.52 8.63 3.61
N ASP A 13 11.85 7.41 3.17
CA ASP A 13 11.93 7.12 1.73
C ASP A 13 10.64 7.61 1.05
N PRO A 14 10.72 8.44 0.01
CA PRO A 14 9.54 8.92 -0.70
C PRO A 14 8.93 7.86 -1.63
N LYS A 15 9.61 6.73 -1.86
CA LYS A 15 9.18 5.67 -2.78
C LYS A 15 8.43 4.57 -2.03
N SER A 16 7.15 4.38 -2.36
CA SER A 16 6.36 3.26 -1.87
C SER A 16 7.02 1.91 -2.16
N PRO A 17 6.94 0.90 -1.27
CA PRO A 17 7.51 -0.43 -1.52
C PRO A 17 6.95 -1.05 -2.81
N PRO A 18 7.71 -1.91 -3.50
CA PRO A 18 7.16 -2.63 -4.64
C PRO A 18 6.03 -3.54 -4.15
N ILE A 19 4.97 -3.68 -4.95
CA ILE A 19 3.77 -4.43 -4.59
C ILE A 19 3.62 -5.64 -5.51
N THR A 20 3.22 -6.78 -4.95
CA THR A 20 2.77 -7.95 -5.72
C THR A 20 1.29 -8.18 -5.44
N LEU A 21 0.51 -8.43 -6.49
CA LEU A 21 -0.95 -8.53 -6.48
C LEU A 21 -1.40 -9.91 -6.95
N SER A 22 -2.45 -10.45 -6.34
CA SER A 22 -3.13 -11.65 -6.83
C SER A 22 -4.61 -11.65 -6.49
N GLY A 23 -5.42 -12.34 -7.31
CA GLY A 23 -6.87 -12.43 -7.10
C GLY A 23 -7.59 -11.08 -7.04
N VAL A 24 -7.13 -10.10 -7.83
CA VAL A 24 -7.79 -8.80 -7.96
C VAL A 24 -9.08 -9.00 -8.77
N PRO A 25 -10.26 -8.53 -8.32
CA PRO A 25 -11.51 -8.69 -9.05
C PRO A 25 -11.43 -8.11 -10.47
N ALA A 26 -12.04 -8.78 -11.45
CA ALA A 26 -11.97 -8.39 -12.86
C ALA A 26 -12.51 -6.97 -13.13
N GLU A 27 -13.52 -6.53 -12.36
CA GLU A 27 -14.12 -5.20 -12.46
C GLU A 27 -13.25 -4.06 -11.91
N THR A 28 -12.09 -4.39 -11.32
CA THR A 28 -11.20 -3.38 -10.73
C THR A 28 -10.61 -2.48 -11.81
N LYS A 29 -10.76 -1.16 -11.63
CA LYS A 29 -10.16 -0.13 -12.49
C LYS A 29 -9.07 0.67 -11.78
N LYS A 30 -9.14 0.77 -10.46
CA LYS A 30 -8.17 1.49 -9.63
C LYS A 30 -7.86 0.72 -8.36
N LEU A 31 -6.64 0.87 -7.87
CA LEU A 31 -6.23 0.41 -6.54
C LEU A 31 -5.89 1.61 -5.67
N GLN A 32 -6.57 1.75 -4.54
CA GLN A 32 -6.30 2.81 -3.57
C GLN A 32 -5.51 2.22 -2.39
N PHE A 33 -4.30 2.73 -2.19
CA PHE A 33 -3.40 2.35 -1.11
C PHE A 33 -3.41 3.39 0.01
N LYS A 34 -3.24 2.92 1.24
CA LYS A 34 -2.95 3.75 2.41
C LYS A 34 -2.04 2.98 3.35
N MET A 35 -1.04 3.66 3.91
CA MET A 35 -0.22 3.12 4.97
C MET A 35 -0.55 3.78 6.31
N VAL A 36 -0.53 2.99 7.37
CA VAL A 36 -0.75 3.41 8.75
C VAL A 36 0.34 2.78 9.63
N ASP A 37 0.91 3.57 10.53
CA ASP A 37 1.70 3.07 11.65
C ASP A 37 0.74 2.73 12.78
N LEU A 38 0.69 1.47 13.19
CA LEU A 38 -0.21 1.01 14.26
C LEU A 38 0.26 1.45 15.64
N ASP A 39 1.54 1.83 15.77
CA ASP A 39 2.14 2.35 17.00
C ASP A 39 2.20 3.89 17.01
N ALA A 40 1.92 4.55 15.87
CA ALA A 40 1.87 6.01 15.74
C ALA A 40 0.77 6.45 14.75
N ILE A 41 -0.50 6.25 15.12
CA ILE A 41 -1.65 6.37 14.21
C ILE A 41 -1.82 7.76 13.57
N ASP A 42 -1.33 8.81 14.23
CA ASP A 42 -1.45 10.20 13.77
C ASP A 42 -0.41 10.57 12.70
N PHE A 43 0.61 9.72 12.49
CA PHE A 43 1.62 9.98 11.48
C PHE A 43 1.09 9.61 10.08
N THR A 44 1.12 10.60 9.18
CA THR A 44 0.69 10.40 7.78
C THR A 44 1.81 9.80 6.94
N HIS A 45 1.72 8.51 6.66
CA HIS A 45 2.64 7.78 5.77
C HIS A 45 2.30 7.90 4.28
N GLY A 46 1.19 8.56 3.94
CA GLY A 46 0.71 8.69 2.57
C GLY A 46 -0.08 7.49 2.07
N GLY A 47 -0.06 7.31 0.77
CA GLY A 47 -0.96 6.45 0.01
C GLY A 47 -1.23 7.06 -1.36
N GLY A 48 -2.17 6.47 -2.09
CA GLY A 48 -2.53 7.00 -3.40
C GLY A 48 -3.39 6.04 -4.18
N THR A 49 -3.92 6.52 -5.30
CA THR A 49 -4.71 5.70 -6.21
C THR A 49 -3.93 5.48 -7.49
N VAL A 50 -3.77 4.23 -7.89
CA VAL A 50 -3.13 3.84 -9.16
C VAL A 50 -4.16 3.22 -10.08
N VAL A 51 -3.98 3.41 -11.40
CA VAL A 51 -4.79 2.73 -12.41
C VAL A 51 -4.44 1.24 -12.39
N PHE A 52 -5.45 0.39 -12.50
CA PHE A 52 -5.29 -1.06 -12.58
C PHE A 52 -5.59 -1.55 -13.99
N GLY A 53 -4.55 -1.89 -14.75
CA GLY A 53 -4.64 -2.49 -16.08
C GLY A 53 -4.45 -4.00 -16.11
N GLY A 54 -4.64 -4.69 -14.97
CA GLY A 54 -4.36 -6.13 -14.86
C GLY A 54 -2.91 -6.50 -14.52
N GLN A 55 -2.05 -5.51 -14.26
CA GLN A 55 -0.66 -5.77 -13.85
C GLN A 55 -0.60 -6.55 -12.52
N LYS A 56 0.34 -7.50 -12.43
CA LYS A 56 0.57 -8.37 -11.26
C LYS A 56 1.46 -7.73 -10.20
N SER A 57 2.09 -6.60 -10.52
CA SER A 57 2.96 -5.89 -9.60
C SER A 57 2.94 -4.39 -9.85
N LEU A 58 3.36 -3.63 -8.84
CA LEU A 58 3.63 -2.20 -8.93
C LEU A 58 5.10 -1.95 -8.59
N ALA A 59 5.73 -1.06 -9.35
CA ALA A 59 7.13 -0.70 -9.16
C ALA A 59 7.37 0.05 -7.84
N TYR A 60 8.63 0.14 -7.44
CA TYR A 60 9.04 0.98 -6.32
C TYR A 60 8.73 2.45 -6.61
N GLY A 61 8.01 3.12 -5.71
CA GLY A 61 7.55 4.50 -5.90
C GLY A 61 6.25 4.66 -6.70
N ALA A 62 5.42 3.62 -6.82
CA ALA A 62 4.16 3.69 -7.56
C ALA A 62 3.10 4.64 -6.96
N PHE A 63 3.20 5.03 -5.69
CA PHE A 63 2.30 5.99 -5.07
C PHE A 63 3.01 6.86 -4.02
N SER A 64 2.37 7.96 -3.61
CA SER A 64 2.92 8.89 -2.62
C SER A 64 3.15 8.18 -1.30
N TYR A 65 4.32 8.35 -0.72
CA TYR A 65 4.75 7.57 0.42
C TYR A 65 5.72 8.38 1.26
N ARG A 66 5.64 8.19 2.57
CA ARG A 66 6.64 8.69 3.52
C ARG A 66 7.04 7.51 4.39
N GLY A 67 8.19 6.91 4.09
CA GLY A 67 8.61 5.64 4.70
C GLY A 67 8.82 5.69 6.22
N PRO A 68 8.75 4.53 6.89
CA PRO A 68 9.05 4.37 8.31
C PRO A 68 10.37 5.03 8.74
N CYS A 69 10.33 5.80 9.81
CA CYS A 69 11.50 6.28 10.54
C CYS A 69 11.23 6.24 12.07
N PRO A 70 10.85 5.09 12.63
CA PRO A 70 10.48 5.06 14.03
C PRO A 70 11.74 5.04 14.93
N PRO A 71 11.67 5.59 16.16
CA PRO A 71 12.78 5.54 17.12
C PRO A 71 13.01 4.13 17.69
N GLN A 72 12.01 3.25 17.60
CA GLN A 72 12.03 1.84 17.98
C GLN A 72 11.20 1.02 16.98
N PRO A 73 11.31 -0.32 16.91
CA PRO A 73 10.55 -1.08 15.92
C PRO A 73 9.03 -0.95 16.08
N HIS A 74 8.36 -0.46 15.04
CA HIS A 74 6.90 -0.29 14.96
C HIS A 74 6.27 -1.30 13.98
N THR A 75 4.95 -1.44 14.02
CA THR A 75 4.14 -2.27 13.13
C THR A 75 3.38 -1.40 12.15
N TYR A 76 3.60 -1.65 10.87
CA TYR A 76 3.01 -0.91 9.77
C TYR A 76 1.99 -1.76 9.02
N GLU A 77 0.84 -1.17 8.72
CA GLU A 77 -0.21 -1.76 7.89
C GLU A 77 -0.34 -0.96 6.59
N ILE A 78 -0.17 -1.63 5.45
CA ILE A 78 -0.67 -1.11 4.17
C ILE A 78 -2.02 -1.78 3.93
N SER A 79 -3.00 -0.96 3.56
CA SER A 79 -4.30 -1.40 3.07
C SER A 79 -4.41 -1.05 1.59
N VAL A 80 -5.08 -1.92 0.84
CA VAL A 80 -5.45 -1.67 -0.56
C VAL A 80 -6.94 -1.91 -0.74
N LYS A 81 -7.61 -0.98 -1.43
CA LYS A 81 -8.98 -1.11 -1.90
C LYS A 81 -8.97 -1.24 -3.41
N ALA A 82 -9.65 -2.26 -3.93
CA ALA A 82 -9.99 -2.36 -5.33
C ALA A 82 -11.26 -1.57 -5.60
N LEU A 83 -11.18 -0.62 -6.53
CA LEU A 83 -12.28 0.25 -6.93
C LEU A 83 -12.74 -0.09 -8.35
N ASP A 84 -14.05 -0.16 -8.57
CA ASP A 84 -14.64 -0.31 -9.90
C ASP A 84 -14.60 1.01 -10.71
N GLY A 85 -15.19 1.00 -11.91
CA GLY A 85 -15.27 2.18 -12.78
C GLY A 85 -16.05 3.37 -12.19
N ASN A 86 -16.94 3.11 -11.24
CA ASN A 86 -17.74 4.12 -10.53
C ASN A 86 -17.06 4.59 -9.23
N GLY A 87 -15.89 4.05 -8.89
CA GLY A 87 -15.17 4.35 -7.65
C GLY A 87 -15.68 3.58 -6.43
N LYS A 88 -16.60 2.62 -6.59
CA LYS A 88 -17.09 1.78 -5.50
C LYS A 88 -16.00 0.78 -5.11
N THR A 89 -15.79 0.61 -3.80
CA THR A 89 -14.90 -0.45 -3.29
C THR A 89 -15.55 -1.82 -3.50
N ILE A 90 -14.87 -2.69 -4.24
CA ILE A 90 -15.33 -4.05 -4.57
C ILE A 90 -14.47 -5.15 -3.91
N ALA A 91 -13.29 -4.80 -3.39
CA ALA A 91 -12.52 -5.65 -2.49
C ALA A 91 -11.58 -4.81 -1.62
N THR A 92 -11.18 -5.36 -0.47
CA THR A 92 -10.13 -4.78 0.39
C THR A 92 -9.13 -5.87 0.77
N ALA A 93 -7.86 -5.52 0.93
CA ALA A 93 -6.85 -6.38 1.52
C ALA A 93 -5.92 -5.55 2.41
N LYS A 94 -5.31 -6.21 3.38
CA LYS A 94 -4.34 -5.62 4.32
C LYS A 94 -3.17 -6.59 4.46
N ALA A 95 -1.99 -6.03 4.62
CA ALA A 95 -0.83 -6.78 5.09
C ALA A 95 -0.18 -5.97 6.21
N ARG A 96 0.68 -6.60 7.02
CA ARG A 96 1.39 -5.96 8.13
C ARG A 96 2.85 -6.37 8.11
N LYS A 97 3.75 -5.45 8.49
CA LYS A 97 5.16 -5.74 8.75
C LYS A 97 5.68 -4.91 9.91
N ARG A 98 6.59 -5.50 10.68
CA ARG A 98 7.40 -4.79 11.67
C ARG A 98 8.62 -4.14 10.99
N PHE A 99 9.03 -2.94 11.43
CA PHE A 99 10.17 -2.21 10.87
C PHE A 99 10.78 -1.20 11.89
N PRO A 100 12.09 -0.88 11.84
CA PRO A 100 13.09 -1.58 11.04
C PRO A 100 13.19 -3.06 11.42
#